data_AF-A0A9Q1MAU0-F1
#
_entry.id   AF-A0A9Q1MAU0-F1
#
_cell.length_a   1.000
_cell.length_b   1.000
_cell.length_c   1.000
_cell.angle_alpha   90.00
_cell.angle_beta   90.00
_cell.angle_gamma   90.00
#
_symmetry.space_group_name_H-M   'P 1'
#
loop_
_entity.id
_entity.type
_entity.pdbx_description
1 polymer ?
#
loop_
_entity_poly.entity_id
_entity_poly.type
_entity_poly.pdbx_seq_one_letter_code
_entity_poly.pdbx_strand_id
1 'polypeptide(L)'
;MGAEIIIDNDNFGRINFQESSMSIFLYDNVTIGFANINVGRVEGRKSKRIGISLQVRTNGLNHSNGNLSSDINSRMVELTSFGEFRGKVKAMNIMSSHKTSVMNCTMNLNLTSQAIQDLLCS
;
A
#
# COMPACT_ATOMS: atom_id res chain seq x y z
N MET A 1 -2.57 -12.03 -7.77
CA MET A 1 -3.59 -11.14 -7.17
C MET A 1 -3.20 -9.71 -7.52
N GLY A 2 -4.14 -8.92 -8.02
CA GLY A 2 -3.93 -7.50 -8.33
C GLY A 2 -4.90 -6.66 -7.53
N ALA A 3 -4.48 -5.46 -7.16
CA ALA A 3 -5.34 -4.45 -6.56
C ALA A 3 -5.21 -3.15 -7.35
N GLU A 4 -6.17 -2.24 -7.17
CA GLU A 4 -6.13 -0.90 -7.75
C GLU A 4 -6.07 0.10 -6.60
N ILE A 5 -5.19 1.10 -6.73
CA ILE A 5 -5.18 2.26 -5.85
C ILE A 5 -5.47 3.52 -6.66
N ILE A 6 -6.10 4.49 -6.02
CA ILE A 6 -6.38 5.80 -6.59
C ILE A 6 -5.64 6.84 -5.75
N ILE A 7 -4.86 7.69 -6.43
CA ILE A 7 -4.13 8.79 -5.79
C ILE A 7 -4.77 10.09 -6.25
N ASP A 8 -5.31 10.84 -5.31
CA ASP A 8 -5.90 12.15 -5.53
C ASP A 8 -4.89 13.26 -5.27
N ASN A 9 -4.80 14.21 -6.20
CA ASN A 9 -4.04 15.43 -6.02
C ASN A 9 -4.96 16.63 -5.85
N ASP A 10 -5.23 16.99 -4.60
CA ASP A 10 -6.03 18.17 -4.25
C ASP A 10 -5.27 19.49 -4.41
N ASN A 11 -3.98 19.47 -4.75
CA ASN A 11 -3.24 20.70 -5.02
C ASN A 11 -3.61 21.25 -6.40
N PHE A 12 -3.53 22.57 -6.57
CA PHE A 12 -3.71 23.20 -7.88
C PHE A 12 -2.53 22.95 -8.84
N GLY A 13 -1.36 22.60 -8.30
CA GLY A 13 -0.19 22.25 -9.09
C GLY A 13 0.05 20.75 -9.18
N ARG A 14 0.85 20.36 -10.17
CA ARG A 14 1.24 18.95 -10.37
C ARG A 14 2.15 18.42 -9.28
N ILE A 15 2.03 17.13 -9.01
CA ILE A 15 2.95 16.35 -8.17
C ILE A 15 3.74 15.39 -9.06
N ASN A 16 5.06 15.41 -8.92
CA ASN A 16 5.96 14.44 -9.53
C ASN A 16 6.51 13.52 -8.44
N PHE A 17 6.05 12.28 -8.41
CA PHE A 17 6.59 11.24 -7.55
C PHE A 17 7.88 10.73 -8.18
N GLN A 18 9.03 11.05 -7.58
CA GLN A 18 10.33 10.71 -8.13
C GLN A 18 10.65 9.23 -7.96
N GLU A 19 10.26 8.64 -6.83
CA GLU A 19 10.30 7.21 -6.55
C GLU A 19 9.15 6.93 -5.57
N SER A 20 8.17 6.13 -5.98
CA SER A 20 7.09 5.69 -5.10
C SER A 20 7.46 4.30 -4.62
N SER A 21 7.54 4.13 -3.31
CA SER A 21 8.21 2.97 -2.76
C SER A 21 7.24 1.86 -2.44
N MET A 22 7.68 0.67 -2.85
CA MET A 22 7.31 -0.66 -2.40
C MET A 22 6.39 -0.71 -1.17
N SER A 23 5.14 -1.15 -1.35
CA SER A 23 4.27 -1.51 -0.22
C SER A 23 4.67 -2.87 0.32
N ILE A 24 5.01 -2.93 1.59
CA ILE A 24 5.37 -4.15 2.32
C ILE A 24 4.11 -4.70 2.95
N PHE A 25 3.83 -5.99 2.72
CA PHE A 25 2.76 -6.71 3.40
C PHE A 25 3.37 -7.60 4.47
N LEU A 26 2.84 -7.48 5.68
CA LEU A 26 3.29 -8.21 6.85
C LEU A 26 2.17 -9.13 7.36
N TYR A 27 2.56 -10.32 7.80
CA TYR A 27 1.77 -11.18 8.68
C TYR A 27 2.58 -11.36 9.96
N ASP A 28 2.00 -11.02 11.10
CA ASP A 28 2.67 -11.09 12.41
C ASP A 28 4.08 -10.45 12.40
N ASN A 29 4.17 -9.20 11.93
CA ASN A 29 5.43 -8.45 11.76
C ASN A 29 6.47 -9.06 10.81
N VAL A 30 6.16 -10.16 10.13
CA VAL A 30 7.04 -10.78 9.15
C VAL A 30 6.63 -10.36 7.75
N THR A 31 7.59 -9.91 6.96
CA THR A 31 7.33 -9.56 5.56
C THR A 31 7.02 -10.79 4.72
N ILE A 32 5.78 -10.82 4.22
CA ILE A 32 5.27 -11.87 3.35
C ILE A 32 5.12 -11.42 1.90
N GLY A 33 5.26 -10.12 1.61
CA GLY A 33 5.11 -9.66 0.24
C GLY A 33 5.48 -8.21 0.04
N PHE A 34 5.65 -7.87 -1.24
CA PHE A 34 5.96 -6.53 -1.68
C PHE A 34 5.13 -6.19 -2.91
N ALA A 35 4.71 -4.93 -3.03
CA ALA A 35 4.09 -4.39 -4.24
C ALA A 35 4.87 -3.15 -4.68
N ASN A 36 5.48 -3.20 -5.87
CA ASN A 36 6.14 -2.04 -6.44
C ASN A 36 5.11 -1.12 -7.09
N ILE A 37 5.09 0.14 -6.68
CA ILE A 37 4.13 1.13 -7.17
C ILE A 37 4.91 2.19 -7.93
N ASN A 38 4.57 2.43 -9.20
CA ASN A 38 5.12 3.56 -9.95
C ASN A 38 4.02 4.60 -10.18
N VAL A 39 3.98 5.63 -9.33
CA VAL A 39 2.99 6.70 -9.44
C VAL A 39 3.33 7.67 -10.55
N GLY A 40 4.60 8.05 -10.70
CA GLY A 40 5.06 9.03 -11.68
C GLY A 40 4.42 10.41 -11.45
N ARG A 41 3.67 10.93 -12.42
CA ARG A 41 3.08 12.28 -12.36
C ARG A 41 1.57 12.26 -12.18
N VAL A 42 1.06 13.16 -11.33
CA VAL A 42 -0.37 13.45 -11.12
C VAL A 42 -0.60 14.96 -11.29
N GLU A 43 -1.50 15.34 -12.20
CA GLU A 43 -1.84 16.76 -12.45
C GLU A 43 -2.60 17.37 -11.27
N GLY A 44 -2.62 18.71 -11.20
CA GLY A 44 -3.39 19.42 -10.18
C GLY A 44 -4.89 19.15 -10.30
N ARG A 45 -5.58 18.96 -9.16
CA ARG A 45 -7.02 18.65 -9.08
C ARG A 45 -7.43 17.42 -9.90
N LYS A 46 -6.55 16.43 -10.00
CA LYS A 46 -6.77 15.18 -10.74
C LYS A 46 -6.42 13.96 -9.89
N SER A 47 -7.04 12.85 -10.26
CA SER A 47 -6.78 11.53 -9.70
C SER A 47 -5.98 10.68 -10.67
N LYS A 48 -5.16 9.77 -10.16
CA LYS A 48 -4.49 8.76 -10.97
C LYS A 48 -4.76 7.37 -10.42
N ARG A 49 -5.22 6.48 -11.28
CA ARG A 49 -5.40 5.05 -10.98
C ARG A 49 -4.14 4.28 -11.28
N ILE A 50 -3.76 3.39 -10.38
CA ILE A 50 -2.56 2.57 -10.50
C ILE A 50 -2.92 1.14 -10.14
N GLY A 51 -2.69 0.23 -11.08
CA GLY A 51 -2.73 -1.19 -10.81
C GLY A 51 -1.48 -1.59 -10.02
N ILE A 52 -1.68 -2.31 -8.92
CA ILE A 52 -0.62 -2.87 -8.09
C ILE A 52 -0.64 -4.39 -8.21
N SER A 53 0.54 -4.97 -8.41
CA SER A 53 0.73 -6.41 -8.39
C SER A 53 1.38 -6.80 -7.08
N LEU A 54 0.70 -7.65 -6.30
CA LEU A 54 1.26 -8.22 -5.10
C LEU A 54 2.07 -9.46 -5.45
N GLN A 55 3.32 -9.50 -4.99
CA GLN A 55 4.08 -10.74 -4.92
C GLN A 55 4.12 -11.19 -3.47
N VAL A 56 3.44 -12.30 -3.17
CA VAL A 56 3.46 -12.95 -1.86
C VAL A 56 4.48 -14.08 -1.87
N ARG A 57 5.37 -14.10 -0.89
CA ARG A 57 6.35 -15.14 -0.63
C ARG A 57 6.10 -15.73 0.75
N THR A 58 5.92 -17.04 0.79
CA THR A 58 5.64 -17.78 2.03
C THR A 58 6.89 -18.16 2.80
N ASN A 59 8.09 -18.03 2.21
CA ASN A 59 9.35 -18.42 2.85
C ASN A 59 9.64 -17.72 4.19
N GLY A 60 9.08 -16.52 4.42
CA GLY A 60 9.24 -15.80 5.68
C GLY A 60 8.36 -16.32 6.81
N LEU A 61 7.23 -16.97 6.51
CA LEU A 61 6.23 -17.40 7.51
C LEU A 61 6.77 -18.42 8.51
N ASN A 62 7.85 -19.12 8.18
CA ASN A 62 8.53 -20.01 9.13
C ASN A 62 9.15 -19.25 10.32
N HIS A 63 9.23 -17.93 10.26
CA HIS A 63 9.78 -17.06 11.30
C HIS A 63 8.72 -16.19 11.98
N SER A 64 7.43 -16.35 11.63
CA SER A 64 6.35 -15.69 12.36
C SER A 64 6.05 -16.46 13.65
N ASN A 65 5.79 -15.73 14.73
CA ASN A 65 5.29 -16.29 15.98
C ASN A 65 3.76 -16.54 15.93
N GLY A 66 3.10 -16.01 14.90
CA GLY A 66 1.67 -16.16 14.63
C GLY A 66 1.28 -17.60 14.31
N ASN A 67 0.11 -18.02 14.78
CA ASN A 67 -0.41 -19.35 14.50
C ASN A 67 -1.19 -19.33 13.18
N LEU A 68 -0.46 -19.30 12.07
CA LEU A 68 -1.05 -19.28 10.73
C LEU A 68 -2.02 -20.44 10.50
N SER A 69 -1.76 -21.61 11.10
CA SER A 69 -2.67 -22.75 11.02
C SER A 69 -4.03 -22.45 11.65
N SER A 70 -4.04 -21.78 12.80
CA SER A 70 -5.27 -21.36 13.48
C SER A 70 -6.01 -20.30 12.69
N ASP A 71 -5.29 -19.32 12.12
CA ASP A 71 -5.89 -18.22 11.34
C ASP A 71 -6.48 -18.71 10.02
N ILE A 72 -5.82 -19.68 9.37
CA ILE A 72 -6.38 -20.37 8.20
C ILE A 72 -7.63 -21.16 8.59
N ASN A 73 -7.60 -21.86 9.73
CA ASN A 73 -8.73 -22.65 10.22
C ASN A 73 -9.93 -21.77 10.63
N SER A 74 -9.67 -20.61 11.24
CA SER A 74 -10.68 -19.60 11.59
C SER A 74 -11.21 -18.85 10.37
N ARG A 75 -10.58 -19.04 9.20
CA ARG A 75 -10.89 -18.38 7.93
C ARG A 75 -10.64 -16.87 7.93
N MET A 76 -9.89 -16.37 8.90
CA MET A 76 -9.62 -14.94 9.09
C MET A 76 -8.13 -14.75 9.34
N VAL A 77 -7.47 -14.01 8.44
CA VAL A 77 -6.03 -13.71 8.54
C VAL A 77 -5.86 -12.21 8.63
N GLU A 78 -5.34 -11.71 9.75
CA GLU A 78 -4.97 -10.31 9.89
C GLU A 78 -3.66 -10.04 9.13
N LEU A 79 -3.66 -8.98 8.32
CA LEU A 79 -2.53 -8.52 7.54
C LEU A 79 -2.31 -7.03 7.83
N THR A 80 -1.05 -6.61 7.86
CA THR A 80 -0.71 -5.20 7.85
C THR A 80 0.05 -4.84 6.58
N SER A 81 -0.09 -3.60 6.12
CA SER A 81 0.63 -3.09 4.98
C SER A 81 1.23 -1.72 5.26
N PHE A 82 2.47 -1.54 4.83
CA PHE A 82 3.18 -0.28 4.96
C PHE A 82 3.67 0.17 3.59
N GLY A 83 3.32 1.38 3.17
CA GLY A 83 3.79 1.99 1.93
C GLY A 83 4.26 3.42 2.16
N GLU A 84 5.29 3.83 1.43
CA GLU A 84 5.81 5.20 1.50
C GLU A 84 5.85 5.85 0.11
N PHE A 85 5.16 6.98 -0.02
CA PHE A 85 5.02 7.74 -1.26
C PHE A 85 5.76 9.07 -1.13
N ARG A 86 6.85 9.23 -1.89
CA ARG A 86 7.63 10.47 -1.93
C ARG A 86 7.43 11.19 -3.25
N GLY A 87 7.14 12.49 -3.18
CA GLY A 87 6.95 13.30 -4.37
C GLY A 87 7.32 14.77 -4.20
N LYS A 88 7.76 15.38 -5.30
CA LYS A 88 7.98 16.81 -5.41
C LYS A 88 6.68 17.48 -5.83
N VAL A 89 6.13 18.30 -4.94
CA VAL A 89 4.94 19.12 -5.18
C VAL A 89 5.39 20.48 -5.67
N LYS A 90 4.81 20.97 -6.77
CA LYS A 90 4.97 22.36 -7.22
C LYS A 90 3.70 23.15 -6.95
N ALA A 91 3.79 24.22 -6.18
CA ALA A 91 2.70 25.18 -6.02
C ALA A 91 2.87 26.32 -7.04
N MET A 92 1.87 26.52 -7.91
CA MET A 92 1.80 27.61 -8.88
C MET A 92 3.09 27.83 -9.70
N ASN A 93 3.82 26.76 -10.02
CA ASN A 93 5.11 26.76 -10.75
C ASN A 93 6.27 27.57 -10.12
N ILE A 94 6.09 28.22 -8.96
CA ILE A 94 7.09 29.12 -8.36
C ILE A 94 7.81 28.44 -7.17
N MET A 95 7.07 27.73 -6.33
CA MET A 95 7.63 27.08 -5.13
C MET A 95 7.52 25.57 -5.25
N SER A 96 8.61 24.85 -4.92
CA SER A 96 8.60 23.39 -4.89
C SER A 96 9.06 22.84 -3.55
N SER A 97 8.37 21.84 -3.05
CA SER A 97 8.70 21.15 -1.80
C SER A 97 8.56 19.65 -1.99
N HIS A 98 9.38 18.87 -1.27
CA HIS A 98 9.18 17.43 -1.18
C HIS A 98 8.12 17.14 -0.12
N LYS A 99 7.24 16.18 -0.44
CA LYS A 99 6.24 15.66 0.46
C LYS A 99 6.38 14.15 0.52
N THR A 100 6.24 13.63 1.73
CA THR A 100 6.16 12.21 2.01
C THR A 100 4.77 11.94 2.54
N SER A 101 4.12 10.92 2.01
CA SER A 101 2.89 10.34 2.54
C SER A 101 3.17 8.89 2.87
N VAL A 102 2.84 8.50 4.08
CA VAL A 102 2.94 7.11 4.54
C VAL A 102 1.52 6.55 4.54
N MET A 103 1.38 5.30 4.12
CA MET A 103 0.16 4.53 4.20
C MET A 103 0.45 3.34 5.10
N ASN A 104 -0.11 3.35 6.30
CA ASN A 104 -0.04 2.22 7.22
C ASN A 104 -1.45 1.68 7.43
N CYS A 105 -1.71 0.47 6.93
CA CYS A 105 -3.02 -0.14 7.02
C CYS A 105 -2.99 -1.47 7.76
N THR A 106 -4.05 -1.75 8.51
CA THR A 106 -4.39 -3.07 9.05
C THR A 106 -5.66 -3.55 8.38
N MET A 107 -5.75 -4.84 8.07
CA MET A 107 -6.87 -5.41 7.35
C MET A 107 -7.06 -6.89 7.68
N ASN A 108 -8.29 -7.38 7.59
CA ASN A 108 -8.62 -8.78 7.76
C ASN A 108 -8.92 -9.43 6.41
N LEU A 109 -8.19 -10.48 6.05
CA LEU A 109 -8.50 -11.29 4.87
C LEU A 109 -9.42 -12.44 5.26
N ASN A 110 -10.66 -12.37 4.80
CA ASN A 110 -11.61 -13.46 4.95
C ASN A 110 -11.39 -14.50 3.85
N LEU A 111 -10.92 -15.68 4.22
CA LEU A 111 -10.57 -16.75 3.28
C LEU A 111 -11.80 -17.44 2.67
N THR A 112 -12.98 -17.29 3.27
CA THR A 112 -14.23 -17.86 2.76
C THR A 112 -14.80 -17.01 1.63
N SER A 113 -14.92 -15.68 1.85
CA SER A 113 -15.40 -14.76 0.84
C SER A 113 -14.32 -14.24 -0.10
N GLN A 114 -13.04 -14.50 0.21
CA GLN A 114 -11.87 -13.98 -0.51
C GLN A 114 -11.88 -12.45 -0.60
N ALA A 115 -12.30 -11.80 0.49
CA ALA A 115 -12.47 -10.36 0.56
C ALA A 115 -11.73 -9.77 1.76
N ILE A 116 -11.36 -8.50 1.61
CA ILE A 116 -10.79 -7.69 2.69
C ILE A 116 -11.94 -7.14 3.55
N GLN A 117 -11.77 -7.22 4.87
CA GLN A 117 -12.65 -6.68 5.90
C GLN A 117 -11.85 -5.79 6.84
N ASP A 118 -12.53 -4.88 7.55
CA ASP A 118 -11.94 -4.03 8.59
C ASP A 118 -10.67 -3.27 8.16
N LEU A 119 -10.66 -2.78 6.92
CA LEU A 119 -9.54 -2.01 6.39
C LEU A 119 -9.45 -0.65 7.11
N LEU A 120 -8.39 -0.48 7.89
CA LEU A 120 -8.08 0.75 8.60
C LEU A 120 -6.72 1.25 8.14
N CYS A 121 -6.64 2.51 7.69
CA CYS A 121 -5.40 3.14 7.22
C CYS A 121 -5.15 4.48 7.91
N SER A 122 -3.89 4.77 8.18
CA SER A 122 -3.37 6.07 8.67
C SER A 122 -2.30 6.63 7.74
#